data_AF-A0A2C9UQ87-F1
#
_entry.id   AF-A0A2C9UQ87-F1
#
_cell.length_a   1.000
_cell.length_b   1.000
_cell.length_c   1.000
_cell.angle_alpha   90.00
_cell.angle_beta   90.00
_cell.angle_gamma   90.00
#
_symmetry.space_group_name_H-M   'P 1'
#
loop_
_entity.id
_entity.type
_entity.pdbx_description
1 polymer ?
#
loop_
_entity_poly.entity_id
_entity_poly.type
_entity_poly.pdbx_seq_one_letter_code
_entity_poly.pdbx_strand_id
1 'polypeptide(L)'
;MTNPTDLTKQPDDSSSSPQTPSGSINVNPTLTNQLISINASAQAPIKLTPFNYQIWYTQWYSLLIGYDFLNFVEQDRKTEATGNSFLFRQDQFIRSALIASLSPKVAPFVVGDKTSYDVWQSLSKMYAKPLQSRIMSLREQLLTITKGSLTISEYLQKAKSISFQLETAGVSVSAAEFALSIFRGLPSDYKEITAALRARDNVVSFDELNEKLTDVETQLNRDSNVVTNQ
;
A
#
# COMPACT_ATOMS: atom_id res chain seq x y z
N MET A 1 55.77 68.17 -11.81
CA MET A 1 55.23 69.54 -11.80
C MET A 1 53.99 69.56 -12.68
N THR A 2 52.89 70.09 -12.13
CA THR A 2 51.69 70.65 -12.78
C THR A 2 50.79 69.74 -13.65
N ASN A 3 49.66 69.35 -13.04
CA ASN A 3 48.34 69.26 -13.70
C ASN A 3 47.85 70.69 -14.05
N PRO A 4 46.99 70.93 -15.07
CA PRO A 4 45.53 71.00 -14.85
C PRO A 4 44.65 70.57 -16.06
N THR A 5 43.48 69.95 -15.87
CA THR A 5 42.11 70.53 -15.77
C THR A 5 41.62 71.30 -17.02
N ASP A 6 40.63 70.77 -17.75
CA ASP A 6 39.19 71.14 -17.66
C ASP A 6 38.39 71.29 -18.99
N LEU A 7 37.11 70.87 -18.93
CA LEU A 7 35.91 71.22 -19.73
C LEU A 7 35.92 70.96 -21.27
N THR A 8 34.91 70.41 -21.96
CA THR A 8 33.45 70.40 -21.77
C THR A 8 32.72 69.54 -22.84
N LYS A 9 31.60 68.86 -22.44
CA LYS A 9 30.29 68.74 -23.16
C LYS A 9 30.21 67.79 -24.40
N GLN A 10 29.23 66.90 -24.66
CA GLN A 10 27.86 66.55 -24.22
C GLN A 10 27.55 65.07 -24.64
N PRO A 11 26.41 64.46 -24.24
CA PRO A 11 26.13 63.01 -24.27
C PRO A 11 25.12 62.56 -25.36
N ASP A 12 24.70 61.28 -25.22
CA ASP A 12 23.65 60.51 -25.91
C ASP A 12 24.07 59.94 -27.29
N ASP A 13 23.89 58.66 -27.63
CA ASP A 13 22.70 57.83 -27.40
C ASP A 13 22.99 56.30 -27.46
N SER A 14 22.35 55.58 -26.53
CA SER A 14 21.72 54.26 -26.61
C SER A 14 22.00 53.30 -27.80
N SER A 15 22.41 52.04 -27.50
CA SER A 15 21.78 50.81 -28.05
C SER A 15 22.42 49.54 -27.47
N SER A 16 21.59 48.74 -26.80
CA SER A 16 21.88 47.55 -26.03
C SER A 16 21.97 46.26 -26.86
N SER A 17 22.72 45.29 -26.36
CA SER A 17 22.54 43.85 -26.65
C SER A 17 22.82 43.08 -25.35
N PRO A 18 21.92 42.22 -24.84
CA PRO A 18 22.15 41.54 -23.58
C PRO A 18 23.05 40.30 -23.78
N GLN A 19 24.24 40.33 -23.19
CA GLN A 19 25.01 39.11 -22.91
C GLN A 19 24.41 38.44 -21.66
N THR A 20 24.04 37.16 -21.80
CA THR A 20 23.66 36.30 -20.68
C THR A 20 24.89 35.97 -19.83
N PRO A 21 24.88 36.20 -18.51
CA PRO A 21 25.90 35.63 -17.65
C PRO A 21 25.56 34.17 -17.36
N SER A 22 26.35 33.26 -17.92
CA SER A 22 26.42 31.87 -17.46
C SER A 22 26.97 31.84 -16.03
N GLY A 23 26.07 31.96 -15.06
CA GLY A 23 26.36 31.67 -13.66
C GLY A 23 26.45 30.15 -13.48
N SER A 24 27.65 29.59 -13.59
CA SER A 24 27.92 28.26 -13.07
C SER A 24 27.72 28.28 -11.55
N ILE A 25 26.59 27.73 -11.10
CA ILE A 25 26.31 27.52 -9.68
C ILE A 25 27.31 26.47 -9.19
N ASN A 26 28.31 26.93 -8.44
CA ASN A 26 29.24 26.05 -7.75
C ASN A 26 28.48 25.42 -6.58
N VAL A 27 27.89 24.24 -6.80
CA VAL A 27 27.22 23.48 -5.73
C VAL A 27 28.31 22.80 -4.91
N ASN A 28 28.69 23.41 -3.78
CA ASN A 28 29.54 22.76 -2.79
C ASN A 28 28.79 21.53 -2.21
N PRO A 29 29.31 20.29 -2.33
CA PRO A 29 28.70 19.13 -1.71
C PRO A 29 29.27 18.95 -0.30
N THR A 30 28.71 19.64 0.69
CA THR A 30 29.11 19.48 2.11
C THR A 30 27.97 19.05 3.03
N LEU A 31 26.93 18.40 2.51
CA LEU A 31 25.73 17.98 3.26
C LEU A 31 25.82 16.60 3.95
N THR A 32 27.00 16.07 4.27
CA THR A 32 27.09 14.66 4.70
C THR A 32 26.67 14.36 6.14
N ASN A 33 26.28 15.33 6.98
CA ASN A 33 25.97 15.08 8.40
C ASN A 33 24.76 15.86 8.97
N GLN A 34 23.81 16.30 8.13
CA GLN A 34 22.61 16.97 8.65
C GLN A 34 21.58 15.94 9.13
N LEU A 35 21.09 16.10 10.36
CA LEU A 35 20.01 15.28 10.91
C LEU A 35 18.68 15.66 10.25
N ILE A 36 17.90 14.65 9.84
CA ILE A 36 16.59 14.84 9.22
C ILE A 36 15.52 14.26 10.14
N SER A 37 14.50 15.06 10.42
CA SER A 37 13.31 14.60 11.14
C SER A 37 12.18 14.29 10.16
N ILE A 38 11.43 13.23 10.44
CA ILE A 38 10.21 12.88 9.70
C ILE A 38 9.03 13.50 10.44
N ASN A 39 8.23 14.31 9.73
CA ASN A 39 6.97 14.80 10.25
C ASN A 39 5.86 13.79 9.95
N ALA A 40 5.68 12.83 10.86
CA ALA A 40 4.73 11.74 10.69
C ALA A 40 3.30 12.22 10.37
N SER A 41 2.81 13.32 10.97
CA SER A 41 1.44 13.78 10.71
C SER A 41 1.26 14.39 9.32
N ALA A 42 2.29 15.01 8.75
CA ALA A 42 2.22 15.60 7.42
C ALA A 42 2.52 14.58 6.31
N GLN A 43 3.43 13.64 6.54
CA GLN A 43 4.00 12.78 5.50
C GLN A 43 3.44 11.36 5.52
N ALA A 44 2.94 10.90 6.67
CA ALA A 44 2.32 9.59 6.86
C ALA A 44 1.11 9.71 7.82
N PRO A 45 0.05 10.44 7.43
CA PRO A 45 -1.03 10.85 8.34
C PRO A 45 -1.84 9.69 8.91
N ILE A 46 -1.82 8.53 8.27
CA ILE A 46 -2.56 7.34 8.71
C ILE A 46 -1.88 6.75 9.94
N LYS A 47 -2.54 6.86 11.09
CA LYS A 47 -2.07 6.22 12.32
C LYS A 47 -2.21 4.71 12.25
N LEU A 48 -1.22 3.98 12.75
CA LEU A 48 -1.29 2.52 12.84
C LEU A 48 -2.35 2.10 13.86
N THR A 49 -3.29 1.29 13.41
CA THR A 49 -4.34 0.61 14.18
C THR A 49 -4.21 -0.91 13.96
N PRO A 50 -4.92 -1.73 14.75
CA PRO A 50 -4.90 -3.17 14.54
C PRO A 50 -5.36 -3.67 13.16
N PHE A 51 -6.05 -2.83 12.38
CA PHE A 51 -6.74 -3.24 11.15
C PHE A 51 -6.13 -2.69 9.86
N ASN A 52 -5.11 -1.83 9.94
CA ASN A 52 -4.54 -1.13 8.77
C ASN A 52 -3.02 -1.26 8.65
N TYR A 53 -2.41 -2.29 9.26
CA TYR A 53 -0.95 -2.48 9.24
C TYR A 53 -0.36 -2.43 7.84
N GLN A 54 -0.97 -3.10 6.85
CA GLN A 54 -0.43 -3.13 5.49
C GLN A 54 -0.38 -1.74 4.84
N ILE A 55 -1.44 -0.94 5.02
CA ILE A 55 -1.51 0.44 4.50
C ILE A 55 -0.43 1.30 5.17
N TRP A 56 -0.31 1.21 6.49
CA TRP A 56 0.71 1.92 7.25
C TRP A 56 2.13 1.49 6.83
N TYR A 57 2.37 0.19 6.71
CA TYR A 57 3.65 -0.39 6.34
C TYR A 57 4.08 0.11 4.95
N THR A 58 3.21 0.03 3.94
CA THR A 58 3.52 0.50 2.59
C THR A 58 3.87 1.98 2.56
N GLN A 59 3.13 2.83 3.28
CA GLN A 59 3.44 4.27 3.37
C GLN A 59 4.80 4.51 4.02
N TRP A 60 5.06 3.90 5.18
CA TRP A 60 6.32 4.09 5.91
C TRP A 60 7.51 3.48 5.19
N TYR A 61 7.37 2.31 4.59
CA TYR A 61 8.43 1.67 3.80
C TYR A 61 8.85 2.58 2.63
N SER A 62 7.89 3.13 1.90
CA SER A 62 8.15 4.07 0.80
C SER A 62 8.81 5.36 1.28
N LEU A 63 8.35 5.90 2.42
CA LEU A 63 8.92 7.11 3.03
C LEU A 63 10.37 6.91 3.47
N LEU A 64 10.68 5.77 4.10
CA LEU A 64 12.03 5.43 4.55
C LEU A 64 12.97 5.22 3.36
N ILE A 65 12.51 4.64 2.26
CA ILE A 65 13.28 4.59 1.00
C ILE A 65 13.58 6.00 0.49
N GLY A 66 12.57 6.88 0.44
CA GLY A 66 12.72 8.24 -0.07
C GLY A 66 13.72 9.10 0.72
N TYR A 67 13.90 8.81 2.01
CA TYR A 67 14.87 9.46 2.89
C TYR A 67 16.20 8.72 3.06
N ASP A 68 16.39 7.58 2.38
CA ASP A 68 17.55 6.68 2.57
C ASP A 68 17.73 6.18 4.02
N PHE A 69 16.60 5.95 4.70
CA PHE A 69 16.54 5.50 6.09
C PHE A 69 16.12 4.04 6.26
N LEU A 70 15.91 3.32 5.16
CA LEU A 70 15.45 1.93 5.21
C LEU A 70 16.40 1.03 6.03
N ASN A 71 17.70 1.28 5.90
CA ASN A 71 18.74 0.51 6.58
C ASN A 71 18.69 0.63 8.12
N PHE A 72 18.10 1.68 8.69
CA PHE A 72 17.90 1.83 10.14
C PHE A 72 16.84 0.88 10.69
N VAL A 73 15.89 0.43 9.86
CA VAL A 73 14.80 -0.45 10.29
C VAL A 73 14.99 -1.91 9.87
N GLU A 74 15.85 -2.17 8.88
CA GLU A 74 16.15 -3.52 8.39
C GLU A 74 17.37 -4.17 9.06
N GLN A 75 18.31 -3.38 9.58
CA GLN A 75 19.55 -3.89 10.17
C GLN A 75 19.66 -3.47 11.64
N ASP A 76 20.10 -4.39 12.51
CA ASP A 76 20.44 -4.03 13.89
C ASP A 76 21.79 -3.30 13.90
N ARG A 77 21.72 -1.97 13.98
CA ARG A 77 22.88 -1.08 13.95
C ARG A 77 23.36 -0.63 15.33
N LYS A 78 22.96 -1.31 16.41
CA LYS A 78 23.37 -0.93 17.78
C LYS A 78 24.88 -0.85 17.93
N THR A 79 25.62 -1.77 17.31
CA THR A 79 27.09 -1.80 17.32
C THR A 79 27.69 -0.66 16.50
N GLU A 80 27.17 -0.36 15.31
CA GLU A 80 27.63 0.73 14.44
C GLU A 80 27.34 2.12 15.02
N ALA A 81 26.23 2.26 15.73
CA ALA A 81 25.87 3.48 16.45
C ALA A 81 26.78 3.70 17.68
N THR A 82 27.46 2.66 18.17
CA THR A 82 28.39 2.77 19.30
C THR A 82 29.64 3.52 18.86
N GLY A 83 29.71 4.80 19.20
CA GLY A 83 30.79 5.72 18.80
C GLY A 83 30.43 6.62 17.61
N ASN A 84 29.28 6.42 16.96
CA ASN A 84 28.77 7.30 15.90
C ASN A 84 27.56 8.11 16.39
N SER A 85 27.84 9.34 16.87
CA SER A 85 26.82 10.26 17.39
C SER A 85 25.74 10.60 16.37
N PHE A 86 26.09 10.68 15.09
CA PHE A 86 25.15 10.99 14.02
C PHE A 86 24.15 9.85 13.82
N LEU A 87 24.62 8.61 13.63
CA LEU A 87 23.75 7.44 13.45
C LEU A 87 22.84 7.24 14.65
N PHE A 88 23.36 7.38 15.86
CA PHE A 88 22.55 7.30 17.08
C PHE A 88 21.43 8.35 17.07
N ARG A 89 21.74 9.62 16.81
CA ARG A 89 20.73 10.69 16.81
C ARG A 89 19.71 10.53 15.67
N GLN A 90 20.17 10.12 14.48
CA GLN A 90 19.29 9.90 13.34
C GLN A 90 18.32 8.74 13.58
N ASP A 91 18.80 7.63 14.15
CA ASP A 91 17.95 6.50 14.58
C ASP A 91 16.87 6.96 15.56
N GLN A 92 17.22 7.82 16.54
CA GLN A 92 16.25 8.32 17.52
C GLN A 92 15.18 9.22 16.88
N PHE A 93 15.51 10.01 15.85
CA PHE A 93 14.50 10.76 15.09
C PHE A 93 13.53 9.82 14.35
N ILE A 94 14.05 8.78 13.68
CA ILE A 94 13.24 7.79 12.96
C ILE A 94 12.35 7.04 13.95
N ARG A 95 12.91 6.59 15.08
CA ARG A 95 12.16 5.95 16.17
C ARG A 95 11.04 6.83 16.69
N SER A 96 11.32 8.10 16.97
CA SER A 96 10.31 9.05 17.42
C SER A 96 9.18 9.22 16.40
N ALA A 97 9.52 9.28 15.11
CA ALA A 97 8.53 9.43 14.05
C ALA A 97 7.67 8.17 13.89
N LEU A 98 8.27 6.98 13.97
CA LEU A 98 7.55 5.71 13.97
C LEU A 98 6.57 5.63 15.15
N ILE A 99 7.00 5.96 16.37
CA ILE A 99 6.12 5.97 17.55
C ILE A 99 5.00 7.02 17.40
N ALA A 100 5.33 8.21 16.89
CA ALA A 100 4.34 9.25 16.63
C ALA A 100 3.28 8.80 15.61
N SER A 101 3.60 7.87 14.70
CA SER A 101 2.66 7.32 13.72
C SER A 101 1.70 6.27 14.29
N LEU A 102 1.82 5.90 15.56
CA LEU A 102 0.99 4.86 16.17
C LEU A 102 -0.28 5.45 16.76
N SER A 103 -1.37 4.68 16.74
CA SER A 103 -2.55 5.03 17.53
C SER A 103 -2.29 4.81 19.03
N PRO A 104 -3.05 5.46 19.93
CA PRO A 104 -2.92 5.24 21.38
C PRO A 104 -3.10 3.78 21.82
N LYS A 105 -3.78 2.96 21.01
CA LYS A 105 -3.96 1.52 21.26
C LYS A 105 -2.72 0.70 20.92
N VAL A 106 -1.83 1.20 20.05
CA VAL A 106 -0.67 0.47 19.54
C VAL A 106 0.63 0.95 20.18
N ALA A 107 0.77 2.25 20.45
CA ALA A 107 1.98 2.86 21.02
C ALA A 107 2.52 2.17 22.30
N PRO A 108 1.68 1.73 23.27
CA PRO A 108 2.19 1.08 24.48
C PRO A 108 2.99 -0.21 24.24
N PHE A 109 2.77 -0.89 23.11
CA PHE A 109 3.44 -2.17 22.82
C PHE A 109 4.90 -2.04 22.41
N VAL A 110 5.36 -0.84 22.03
CA VAL A 110 6.73 -0.60 21.54
C VAL A 110 7.48 0.43 22.39
N VAL A 111 6.92 0.84 23.54
CA VAL A 111 7.51 1.89 24.38
C VAL A 111 8.91 1.50 24.89
N GLY A 112 9.15 0.20 25.11
CA GLY A 112 10.43 -0.34 25.57
C GLY A 112 11.47 -0.56 24.48
N ASP A 113 11.08 -0.47 23.20
CA ASP A 113 11.98 -0.66 22.06
C ASP A 113 12.95 0.52 21.97
N LYS A 114 14.27 0.27 21.84
CA LYS A 114 15.30 1.31 22.01
C LYS A 114 15.74 1.96 20.70
N THR A 115 15.56 1.26 19.60
CA THR A 115 15.97 1.70 18.26
C THR A 115 14.80 1.72 17.29
N SER A 116 14.95 2.38 16.15
CA SER A 116 13.94 2.31 15.09
C SER A 116 13.77 0.88 14.54
N TYR A 117 14.88 0.13 14.43
CA TYR A 117 14.89 -1.31 14.16
C TYR A 117 13.99 -2.09 15.13
N ASP A 118 14.21 -1.94 16.44
CA ASP A 118 13.42 -2.68 17.44
C ASP A 118 11.91 -2.39 17.30
N VAL A 119 11.53 -1.11 17.13
CA VAL A 119 10.14 -0.72 16.91
C VAL A 119 9.56 -1.38 15.65
N TRP A 120 10.30 -1.30 14.53
CA TRP A 120 9.87 -1.86 13.25
C TRP A 120 9.64 -3.38 13.33
N GLN A 121 10.58 -4.10 13.96
CA GLN A 121 10.49 -5.55 14.14
C GLN A 121 9.36 -5.95 15.10
N SER A 122 9.18 -5.23 16.21
CA SER A 122 8.08 -5.47 17.15
C SER A 122 6.71 -5.31 16.48
N LEU A 123 6.52 -4.23 15.70
CA LEU A 123 5.28 -4.02 14.94
C LEU A 123 5.09 -5.11 13.89
N SER A 124 6.12 -5.43 13.11
CA SER A 124 6.07 -6.49 12.11
C SER A 124 5.66 -7.83 12.72
N LYS A 125 6.30 -8.23 13.82
CA LYS A 125 5.97 -9.47 14.53
C LYS A 125 4.55 -9.47 15.10
N MET A 126 4.12 -8.35 15.68
CA MET A 126 2.78 -8.19 16.25
C MET A 126 1.69 -8.38 15.21
N TYR A 127 1.91 -7.91 13.98
CA TYR A 127 0.92 -8.00 12.91
C TYR A 127 1.11 -9.19 11.98
N ALA A 128 2.31 -9.79 11.90
CA ALA A 128 2.57 -10.97 11.07
C ALA A 128 1.64 -12.13 11.42
N LYS A 129 1.51 -12.50 12.70
CA LYS A 129 0.65 -13.65 13.08
C LYS A 129 -0.85 -13.37 12.86
N PRO A 130 -1.44 -12.24 13.30
CA PRO A 130 -2.83 -11.92 13.00
C PRO A 130 -3.12 -11.77 11.50
N LEU A 131 -2.20 -11.20 10.72
CA LEU A 131 -2.35 -11.10 9.27
C LEU A 131 -2.37 -12.46 8.62
N GLN A 132 -1.44 -13.36 8.98
CA GLN A 132 -1.43 -14.72 8.47
C GLN A 132 -2.70 -15.49 8.86
N SER A 133 -3.14 -15.38 10.12
CA SER A 133 -4.40 -15.99 10.57
C SER A 133 -5.62 -15.44 9.81
N ARG A 134 -5.68 -14.12 9.59
CA ARG A 134 -6.74 -13.48 8.79
C ARG A 134 -6.71 -13.94 7.34
N ILE A 135 -5.53 -14.00 6.71
CA ILE A 135 -5.36 -14.52 5.34
C ILE A 135 -5.87 -15.94 5.26
N MET A 136 -5.50 -16.81 6.21
CA MET A 136 -5.97 -18.20 6.25
C MET A 136 -7.49 -18.28 6.41
N SER A 137 -8.07 -17.51 7.33
CA SER A 137 -9.52 -17.46 7.53
C SER A 137 -10.26 -16.95 6.29
N LEU A 138 -9.74 -15.92 5.60
CA LEU A 138 -10.33 -15.41 4.37
C LEU A 138 -10.23 -16.43 3.23
N ARG A 139 -9.11 -17.16 3.12
CA ARG A 139 -8.97 -18.27 2.16
C ARG A 139 -9.95 -19.39 2.44
N GLU A 140 -10.10 -19.78 3.71
CA GLU A 140 -11.08 -20.78 4.12
C GLU A 140 -12.51 -20.34 3.80
N GLN A 141 -12.85 -19.08 4.12
CA GLN A 141 -14.15 -18.50 3.77
C GLN A 141 -14.39 -18.51 2.25
N LEU A 142 -13.39 -18.19 1.43
CA LEU A 142 -13.52 -18.24 -0.02
C LEU A 142 -13.71 -19.68 -0.52
N LEU A 143 -12.94 -20.63 0.01
CA LEU A 143 -13.01 -22.05 -0.39
C LEU A 143 -14.32 -22.74 0.02
N THR A 144 -14.93 -22.29 1.12
CA THR A 144 -16.15 -22.85 1.70
C THR A 144 -17.40 -22.03 1.42
N ILE A 145 -17.29 -20.95 0.62
CA ILE A 145 -18.44 -20.10 0.32
C ILE A 145 -19.49 -20.88 -0.48
N THR A 146 -20.72 -20.87 0.00
CA THR A 146 -21.87 -21.51 -0.67
C THR A 146 -22.92 -20.48 -1.06
N LYS A 147 -23.63 -20.71 -2.17
CA LYS A 147 -24.78 -19.89 -2.58
C LYS A 147 -25.86 -19.92 -1.48
N GLY A 148 -26.19 -21.10 -0.97
CA GLY A 148 -27.25 -21.27 0.02
C GLY A 148 -28.57 -20.67 -0.47
N SER A 149 -29.21 -19.84 0.36
CA SER A 149 -30.44 -19.11 0.01
C SER A 149 -30.21 -17.77 -0.67
N LEU A 150 -28.96 -17.38 -0.94
CA LEU A 150 -28.63 -16.11 -1.61
C LEU A 150 -28.99 -16.19 -3.09
N THR A 151 -29.30 -15.04 -3.70
CA THR A 151 -29.29 -14.88 -5.15
C THR A 151 -27.86 -15.05 -5.71
N ILE A 152 -27.71 -15.31 -7.01
CA ILE A 152 -26.39 -15.37 -7.65
C ILE A 152 -25.62 -14.07 -7.49
N SER A 153 -26.30 -12.93 -7.65
CA SER A 153 -25.67 -11.60 -7.51
C SER A 153 -25.10 -11.40 -6.09
N GLU A 154 -25.88 -11.67 -5.05
CA GLU A 154 -25.43 -11.56 -3.65
C GLU A 154 -24.28 -12.52 -3.34
N TYR A 155 -24.36 -13.76 -3.84
CA TYR A 155 -23.33 -14.77 -3.69
C TYR A 155 -22.00 -14.33 -4.31
N LEU A 156 -22.03 -13.88 -5.57
CA LEU A 156 -20.83 -13.41 -6.28
C LEU A 156 -20.25 -12.13 -5.68
N GLN A 157 -21.08 -11.19 -5.22
CA GLN A 157 -20.62 -10.00 -4.51
C GLN A 157 -19.92 -10.36 -3.20
N LYS A 158 -20.46 -11.31 -2.43
CA LYS A 158 -19.84 -11.79 -1.19
C LYS A 158 -18.46 -12.41 -1.47
N ALA A 159 -18.35 -13.25 -2.49
CA ALA A 159 -17.07 -13.81 -2.92
C ALA A 159 -16.07 -12.71 -3.34
N LYS A 160 -16.52 -11.74 -4.13
CA LYS A 160 -15.69 -10.60 -4.59
C LYS A 160 -15.18 -9.76 -3.41
N SER A 161 -16.01 -9.54 -2.39
CA SER A 161 -15.62 -8.86 -1.15
C SER A 161 -14.52 -9.61 -0.39
N ILE A 162 -14.61 -10.95 -0.30
CA ILE A 162 -13.56 -11.77 0.33
C ILE A 162 -12.26 -11.69 -0.48
N SER A 163 -12.34 -11.79 -1.81
CA SER A 163 -11.18 -11.67 -2.71
C SER A 163 -10.51 -10.31 -2.58
N PHE A 164 -11.29 -9.23 -2.53
CA PHE A 164 -10.76 -7.88 -2.30
C PHE A 164 -10.08 -7.76 -0.93
N GLN A 165 -10.65 -8.35 0.12
CA GLN A 165 -10.00 -8.36 1.43
C GLN A 165 -8.66 -9.12 1.43
N LEU A 166 -8.55 -10.22 0.69
CA LEU A 166 -7.27 -10.92 0.49
C LEU A 166 -6.26 -10.02 -0.24
N GLU A 167 -6.69 -9.31 -1.29
CA GLU A 167 -5.84 -8.38 -2.03
C GLU A 167 -5.34 -7.24 -1.16
N THR A 168 -6.20 -6.66 -0.31
CA THR A 168 -5.78 -5.63 0.68
C THR A 168 -4.80 -6.17 1.73
N ALA A 169 -4.78 -7.49 1.96
CA ALA A 169 -3.80 -8.16 2.81
C ALA A 169 -2.54 -8.60 2.06
N GLY A 170 -2.38 -8.21 0.79
CA GLY A 170 -1.22 -8.52 -0.04
C GLY A 170 -1.26 -9.90 -0.70
N VAL A 171 -2.43 -10.56 -0.75
CA VAL A 171 -2.61 -11.89 -1.34
C VAL A 171 -3.52 -11.79 -2.56
N SER A 172 -2.95 -11.94 -3.75
CA SER A 172 -3.74 -12.03 -4.98
C SER A 172 -4.45 -13.38 -5.07
N VAL A 173 -5.72 -13.36 -5.48
CA VAL A 173 -6.47 -14.56 -5.87
C VAL A 173 -6.52 -14.58 -7.39
N SER A 174 -6.05 -15.67 -8.01
CA SER A 174 -6.14 -15.79 -9.47
C SER A 174 -7.61 -15.94 -9.91
N ALA A 175 -7.93 -15.47 -11.12
CA ALA A 175 -9.29 -15.63 -11.66
C ALA A 175 -9.73 -17.10 -11.73
N ALA A 176 -8.80 -18.03 -11.98
CA ALA A 176 -9.07 -19.46 -11.96
C ALA A 176 -9.42 -19.98 -10.55
N GLU A 177 -8.65 -19.60 -9.52
CA GLU A 177 -8.96 -19.96 -8.12
C GLU A 177 -10.30 -19.36 -7.66
N PHE A 178 -10.58 -18.12 -8.07
CA PHE A 178 -11.85 -17.47 -7.79
C PHE A 178 -13.00 -18.25 -8.43
N ALA A 179 -12.94 -18.52 -9.74
CA ALA A 179 -13.97 -19.28 -10.45
C ALA A 179 -14.18 -20.68 -9.87
N LEU A 180 -13.10 -21.41 -9.53
CA LEU A 180 -13.19 -22.71 -8.87
C LEU A 180 -13.92 -22.65 -7.53
N SER A 181 -13.68 -21.60 -6.74
CA SER A 181 -14.36 -21.38 -5.46
C SER A 181 -15.85 -21.14 -5.65
N ILE A 182 -16.23 -20.32 -6.65
CA ILE A 182 -17.64 -20.12 -7.05
C ILE A 182 -18.29 -21.45 -7.43
N PHE A 183 -17.64 -22.21 -8.30
CA PHE A 183 -18.20 -23.47 -8.81
C PHE A 183 -18.39 -24.55 -7.73
N ARG A 184 -17.61 -24.52 -6.65
CA ARG A 184 -17.75 -25.46 -5.52
C ARG A 184 -18.94 -25.11 -4.63
N GLY A 185 -19.31 -23.83 -4.55
CA GLY A 185 -20.39 -23.35 -3.70
C GLY A 185 -21.77 -23.35 -4.34
N LEU A 186 -21.87 -23.68 -5.64
CA LEU A 186 -23.13 -23.76 -6.36
C LEU A 186 -23.85 -25.10 -6.10
N PRO A 187 -25.20 -25.09 -6.02
CA PRO A 187 -25.99 -26.31 -5.88
C PRO A 187 -25.98 -27.14 -7.17
N SER A 188 -26.52 -28.37 -7.10
CA SER A 188 -26.50 -29.33 -8.21
C SER A 188 -27.14 -28.83 -9.50
N ASP A 189 -28.08 -27.91 -9.39
CA ASP A 189 -28.88 -27.43 -10.51
C ASP A 189 -28.04 -26.56 -11.48
N TYR A 190 -26.83 -26.15 -11.04
CA TYR A 190 -25.86 -25.40 -11.84
C TYR A 190 -24.75 -26.31 -12.41
N LYS A 191 -24.84 -27.64 -12.28
CA LYS A 191 -23.76 -28.57 -12.69
C LYS A 191 -23.42 -28.48 -14.17
N GLU A 192 -24.41 -28.32 -15.05
CA GLU A 192 -24.21 -28.27 -16.50
C GLU A 192 -23.43 -27.02 -16.92
N ILE A 193 -23.89 -25.84 -16.48
CA ILE A 193 -23.19 -24.58 -16.78
C ILE A 193 -21.78 -24.57 -16.18
N THR A 194 -21.63 -25.14 -14.99
CA THR A 194 -20.32 -25.25 -14.33
C THR A 194 -19.37 -26.15 -15.11
N ALA A 195 -19.85 -27.29 -15.64
CA ALA A 195 -19.05 -28.18 -16.48
C ALA A 195 -18.65 -27.49 -17.79
N ALA A 196 -19.59 -26.79 -18.43
CA ALA A 196 -19.34 -26.06 -19.67
C ALA A 196 -18.31 -24.94 -19.49
N LEU A 197 -18.35 -24.21 -18.38
CA LEU A 197 -17.38 -23.16 -18.07
C LEU A 197 -16.00 -23.73 -17.71
N ARG A 198 -15.92 -24.87 -17.02
CA ARG A 198 -14.66 -25.54 -16.70
C ARG A 198 -13.96 -26.16 -17.91
N ALA A 199 -14.70 -26.55 -18.94
CA ALA A 199 -14.15 -27.17 -20.14
C ALA A 199 -13.47 -26.16 -21.08
N ARG A 200 -13.52 -24.86 -20.77
CA ARG A 200 -12.92 -23.82 -21.59
C ARG A 200 -11.47 -23.57 -21.22
N ASP A 201 -10.67 -23.25 -22.23
CA ASP A 201 -9.24 -22.93 -22.07
C ASP A 201 -8.98 -21.46 -21.69
N ASN A 202 -10.01 -20.60 -21.66
CA ASN A 202 -9.86 -19.18 -21.34
C ASN A 202 -10.26 -18.85 -19.89
N VAL A 203 -9.69 -17.77 -19.38
CA VAL A 203 -10.02 -17.23 -18.05
C VAL A 203 -11.47 -16.73 -18.07
N VAL A 204 -12.32 -17.29 -17.20
CA VAL A 204 -13.70 -16.82 -17.02
C VAL A 204 -13.66 -15.54 -16.17
N SER A 205 -14.17 -14.43 -16.72
CA SER A 205 -14.21 -13.16 -16.01
C SER A 205 -15.33 -13.13 -14.97
N PHE A 206 -15.27 -12.17 -14.04
CA PHE A 206 -16.35 -11.95 -13.06
C PHE A 206 -17.68 -11.62 -13.74
N ASP A 207 -17.64 -10.76 -14.77
CA ASP A 207 -18.85 -10.30 -15.46
C ASP A 207 -19.51 -11.44 -16.23
N GLU A 208 -18.70 -12.30 -16.85
CA GLU A 208 -19.20 -13.50 -17.53
C GLU A 208 -19.80 -14.51 -16.54
N LEU A 209 -19.15 -14.75 -15.39
CA LEU A 209 -19.73 -15.58 -14.33
C LEU A 209 -21.09 -15.04 -13.87
N ASN A 210 -21.18 -13.73 -13.67
CA ASN A 210 -22.41 -13.09 -13.21
C ASN A 210 -23.53 -13.23 -14.25
N GLU A 211 -23.26 -12.95 -15.52
CA GLU A 211 -24.23 -13.10 -16.61
C GLU A 211 -24.73 -14.55 -16.70
N LYS A 212 -23.83 -15.51 -16.90
CA LYS A 212 -24.19 -16.91 -17.19
C LYS A 212 -24.89 -17.59 -16.01
N LEU A 213 -24.49 -17.30 -14.78
CA LEU A 213 -25.12 -17.90 -13.60
C LEU A 213 -26.49 -17.26 -13.31
N THR A 214 -26.65 -15.96 -13.57
CA THR A 214 -27.94 -15.27 -13.39
C THR A 214 -28.98 -15.74 -14.41
N ASP A 215 -28.56 -16.02 -15.65
CA ASP A 215 -29.44 -16.59 -16.67
C ASP A 215 -30.01 -17.95 -16.23
N VAL A 216 -29.15 -18.83 -15.68
CA VAL A 216 -29.56 -20.13 -15.14
C VAL A 216 -30.47 -19.96 -13.92
N GLU A 217 -30.16 -19.05 -13.00
CA GLU A 217 -31.04 -18.75 -11.85
C GLU A 217 -32.44 -18.33 -12.31
N THR A 218 -32.53 -17.52 -13.36
CA THR A 218 -33.80 -17.07 -13.93
C THR A 218 -34.59 -18.23 -14.55
N GLN A 219 -33.92 -19.15 -15.22
CA GLN A 219 -34.55 -20.36 -15.79
C GLN A 219 -35.10 -21.28 -14.70
N LEU A 220 -34.29 -21.59 -13.69
CA LEU A 220 -34.69 -22.43 -12.55
C LEU A 220 -35.88 -21.84 -11.78
N ASN A 221 -35.91 -20.51 -11.61
CA ASN A 221 -37.04 -19.83 -10.97
C ASN A 221 -38.32 -19.90 -11.80
N ARG A 222 -38.23 -19.89 -13.14
CA ARG A 222 -39.40 -20.08 -14.02
C ARG A 222 -39.93 -21.50 -13.92
N ASP A 223 -39.06 -22.50 -13.99
CA ASP A 223 -39.44 -23.91 -13.97
C ASP A 223 -40.07 -24.31 -12.62
N SER A 224 -39.55 -23.78 -11.51
CA SER A 224 -40.11 -23.98 -10.16
C SER A 224 -41.53 -23.40 -10.01
N ASN A 225 -41.81 -22.26 -10.65
CA ASN A 225 -43.14 -21.62 -10.62
C ASN A 225 -44.18 -22.36 -11.48
N VAL A 226 -43.74 -23.13 -12.49
CA VAL A 226 -44.64 -23.95 -13.33
C VAL A 226 -45.07 -25.22 -12.59
N VAL A 227 -44.18 -25.85 -11.81
CA VAL A 227 -44.48 -27.09 -11.07
C VAL A 227 -45.39 -26.86 -9.86
N THR A 228 -45.39 -25.68 -9.25
CA THR A 228 -46.21 -25.37 -8.05
C THR A 228 -47.67 -25.04 -8.39
N ASN A 229 -48.00 -24.83 -9.66
CA ASN A 229 -49.35 -24.47 -10.14
C ASN A 229 -50.12 -25.62 -10.80
N GLN A 230 -49.69 -26.88 -10.62
CA GLN A 230 -50.38 -28.11 -11.02
C GLN A 230 -50.66 -28.98 -9.79
#